data_AF-A0A243WE51-F1
#
_entry.id   AF-A0A243WE51-F1
#
_cell.length_a   1.000
_cell.length_b   1.000
_cell.length_c   1.000
_cell.angle_alpha   90.00
_cell.angle_beta   90.00
_cell.angle_gamma   90.00
#
_symmetry.space_group_name_H-M   'P 1'
#
loop_
_entity.id
_entity.type
_entity.pdbx_description
1 polymer ?
#
loop_
_entity_poly.entity_id
_entity_poly.type
_entity_poly.pdbx_seq_one_letter_code
_entity_poly.pdbx_strand_id
1 'polypeptide(L)'
;MIDTSTSGKYIASLHYHYLRTYSFNRKQNLSDLYLTDDNGVFHASAVSIKKLQATSAEVLWLRKVLETPVKDAIYWMCKPIYRDAIVFYNEEDKIISILNVCLECSFMQTEQQEIIEGDDSMYPRLKEFFKSIGHEVEK
;
A
#
# COMPACT_ATOMS: atom_id res chain seq x y z
N MET A 1 12.00 -18.61 2.07
CA MET A 1 11.21 -18.12 3.23
C MET A 1 10.51 -16.88 2.75
N ILE A 2 9.22 -16.73 3.00
CA ILE A 2 8.52 -15.47 2.72
C ILE A 2 8.73 -14.61 3.96
N ASP A 3 9.40 -13.47 3.81
CA ASP A 3 9.58 -12.54 4.91
C ASP A 3 8.25 -11.84 5.20
N THR A 4 7.88 -11.80 6.48
CA THR A 4 6.64 -11.20 6.97
C THR A 4 6.94 -10.14 8.03
N SER A 5 6.22 -9.03 7.97
CA SER A 5 6.28 -7.96 8.98
C SER A 5 4.89 -7.41 9.22
N THR A 6 4.61 -6.96 10.45
CA THR A 6 3.33 -6.31 10.74
C THR A 6 3.31 -4.91 10.14
N SER A 7 2.13 -4.45 9.70
CA SER A 7 1.92 -3.10 9.17
C SER A 7 2.48 -2.00 10.08
N GLY A 8 2.37 -2.17 11.40
CA GLY A 8 2.90 -1.25 12.40
C GLY A 8 4.43 -1.22 12.45
N LYS A 9 5.08 -2.40 12.41
CA LYS A 9 6.56 -2.47 12.35
C LYS A 9 7.08 -1.91 11.04
N TYR A 10 6.42 -2.24 9.93
CA TYR A 10 6.73 -1.74 8.60
C TYR A 10 6.70 -0.20 8.58
N ILE A 11 5.58 0.44 8.90
CA ILE A 11 5.46 1.90 8.80
C ILE A 11 6.37 2.64 9.79
N ALA A 12 6.64 2.06 10.96
CA ALA A 12 7.56 2.63 11.95
C ALA A 12 9.03 2.59 11.51
N SER A 13 9.41 1.63 10.67
CA SER A 13 10.78 1.50 10.15
C SER A 13 11.12 2.52 9.05
N LEU A 14 10.10 3.09 8.40
CA LEU A 14 10.28 3.98 7.26
C LEU A 14 10.58 5.42 7.69
N HIS A 15 11.66 5.97 7.15
CA HIS A 15 12.03 7.37 7.29
C HIS A 15 11.79 8.11 5.98
N TYR A 16 10.57 8.63 5.80
CA TYR A 16 10.11 9.28 4.56
C TYR A 16 9.71 10.73 4.78
N HIS A 17 9.92 11.56 3.76
CA HIS A 17 9.55 12.97 3.76
C HIS A 17 8.13 13.18 3.23
N TYR A 18 7.74 12.40 2.22
CA TYR A 18 6.39 12.42 1.67
C TYR A 18 6.02 11.05 1.10
N LEU A 19 4.74 10.88 0.78
CA LEU A 19 4.26 9.72 0.02
C LEU A 19 3.45 10.15 -1.19
N ARG A 20 3.36 9.27 -2.17
CA ARG A 20 2.39 9.35 -3.26
C ARG A 20 1.53 8.10 -3.28
N THR A 21 0.27 8.26 -3.62
CA THR A 21 -0.64 7.13 -3.82
C THR A 21 -0.95 6.95 -5.29
N TYR A 22 -1.04 5.69 -5.71
CA TYR A 22 -1.25 5.30 -7.10
C TYR A 22 -2.45 4.38 -7.23
N SER A 23 -3.23 4.56 -8.29
CA SER A 23 -4.22 3.61 -8.77
C SER A 23 -3.72 3.00 -10.07
N PHE A 24 -3.80 1.68 -10.21
CA PHE A 24 -3.32 0.96 -11.40
C PHE A 24 -4.08 -0.34 -11.59
N ASN A 25 -3.86 -1.01 -12.73
CA ASN A 25 -4.41 -2.34 -13.01
C ASN A 25 -5.94 -2.47 -12.82
N ARG A 26 -6.72 -1.40 -13.04
CA ARG A 26 -8.19 -1.40 -12.85
C ARG A 26 -8.95 -2.10 -13.97
N LYS A 27 -8.40 -2.10 -15.19
CA LYS A 27 -9.05 -2.67 -16.39
C LYS A 27 -8.65 -4.11 -16.67
N GLN A 28 -7.66 -4.63 -15.95
CA GLN A 28 -7.13 -5.97 -16.12
C GLN A 28 -7.26 -6.70 -14.78
N ASN A 29 -7.74 -7.93 -14.79
CA ASN A 29 -7.84 -8.77 -13.59
C ASN A 29 -6.65 -9.72 -13.53
N LEU A 30 -5.45 -9.15 -13.66
CA LEU A 30 -4.20 -9.89 -13.61
C LEU A 30 -3.62 -9.80 -12.20
N SER A 31 -3.40 -10.98 -11.63
CA SER A 31 -2.67 -11.15 -10.36
C SER A 31 -1.16 -11.06 -10.59
N ASP A 32 -0.41 -10.79 -9.53
CA ASP A 32 1.06 -10.57 -9.51
C ASP A 32 1.57 -9.37 -10.32
N LEU A 33 0.68 -8.46 -10.70
CA LEU A 33 1.10 -7.16 -11.23
C LEU A 33 1.32 -6.20 -10.07
N TYR A 34 2.57 -5.85 -9.84
CA TYR A 34 2.98 -4.82 -8.91
C TYR A 34 2.93 -3.44 -9.55
N LEU A 35 3.03 -2.39 -8.74
CA LEU A 35 3.15 -1.03 -9.24
C LEU A 35 4.38 -0.86 -10.14
N THR A 36 5.47 -1.57 -9.86
CA THR A 36 6.73 -1.53 -10.61
C THR A 36 7.11 -2.91 -11.11
N ASP A 37 7.84 -2.98 -12.23
CA ASP A 37 8.49 -4.19 -12.69
C ASP A 37 9.87 -4.41 -12.02
N ASP A 38 10.56 -5.49 -12.39
CA ASP A 38 11.89 -5.84 -11.86
C ASP A 38 12.97 -4.77 -12.15
N ASN A 39 12.72 -3.84 -13.06
CA ASN A 39 13.61 -2.72 -13.38
C ASN A 39 13.22 -1.43 -12.64
N GLY A 40 12.19 -1.47 -11.79
CA GLY A 40 11.65 -0.31 -11.10
C GLY A 40 10.79 0.59 -12.00
N VAL A 41 10.42 0.12 -13.20
CA VAL A 41 9.58 0.89 -14.12
C VAL A 41 8.13 0.76 -13.68
N PHE A 42 7.45 1.89 -13.53
CA PHE A 42 6.04 1.92 -13.13
C PHE A 42 5.17 1.25 -14.19
N HIS A 43 4.17 0.49 -13.75
CA HIS A 43 3.18 -0.14 -14.58
C HIS A 43 2.53 0.90 -15.51
N ALA A 44 2.36 0.57 -16.79
CA ALA A 44 1.92 1.54 -17.81
C ALA A 44 0.56 2.18 -17.53
N SER A 45 -0.29 1.52 -16.73
CA SER A 45 -1.59 2.05 -16.31
C SER A 45 -1.56 2.85 -15.01
N ALA A 46 -0.40 3.05 -14.39
CA ALA A 46 -0.31 3.66 -13.07
C ALA A 46 -0.62 5.15 -13.13
N VAL A 47 -1.56 5.58 -12.29
CA VAL A 47 -1.97 6.98 -12.17
C VAL A 47 -1.69 7.44 -10.74
N SER A 48 -0.84 8.47 -10.60
CA SER A 48 -0.62 9.14 -9.32
C SER A 48 -1.87 9.93 -8.94
N ILE A 49 -2.47 9.60 -7.80
CA ILE A 49 -3.70 10.23 -7.32
C ILE A 49 -3.38 11.42 -6.40
N LYS A 50 -2.52 11.23 -5.41
CA LYS A 50 -2.21 12.26 -4.42
C LYS A 50 -0.73 12.23 -4.02
N LYS A 51 -0.14 13.40 -3.80
CA LYS A 51 1.13 13.59 -3.08
C LYS A 51 0.81 14.20 -1.71
N LEU A 52 1.31 13.59 -0.63
CA LEU A 52 1.02 13.98 0.75
C LEU A 52 2.31 14.06 1.56
N GLN A 53 2.50 15.16 2.29
CA GLN A 53 3.66 15.33 3.17
C GLN A 53 3.55 14.40 4.38
N ALA A 54 4.69 13.91 4.90
CA ALA A 54 4.70 13.00 6.05
C ALA A 54 3.99 13.58 7.30
N THR A 55 3.96 14.91 7.40
CA THR A 55 3.33 15.68 8.48
C THR A 55 1.86 16.04 8.23
N SER A 56 1.30 15.71 7.07
CA SER A 56 -0.10 15.99 6.73
C SER A 56 -1.08 15.17 7.59
N ALA A 57 -2.28 15.71 7.82
CA ALA A 57 -3.29 15.04 8.65
C ALA A 57 -3.69 13.68 8.07
N GLU A 58 -3.77 13.58 6.74
CA GLU A 58 -4.07 12.36 5.99
C GLU A 58 -3.01 11.28 6.24
N VAL A 59 -1.73 11.66 6.23
CA VAL A 59 -0.64 10.70 6.48
C VAL A 59 -0.58 10.30 7.94
N LEU A 60 -0.77 11.24 8.88
CA LEU A 60 -0.86 10.90 10.30
C LEU A 60 -2.01 9.95 10.60
N TRP A 61 -3.13 10.09 9.88
CA TRP A 61 -4.26 9.17 10.00
C TRP A 61 -3.96 7.80 9.35
N LEU A 62 -3.36 7.76 8.15
CA LEU A 62 -2.90 6.52 7.53
C LEU A 62 -1.94 5.75 8.46
N ARG A 63 -0.98 6.45 9.09
CA ARG A 63 -0.05 5.84 10.05
C ARG A 63 -0.79 5.16 11.19
N LYS A 64 -1.78 5.85 11.80
CA LYS A 64 -2.62 5.26 12.85
C LYS A 64 -3.38 4.02 12.37
N VAL A 65 -3.83 4.00 11.11
CA VAL A 65 -4.46 2.82 10.52
C VAL A 65 -3.44 1.68 10.45
N LEU A 66 -2.27 1.89 9.87
CA LEU A 66 -1.23 0.88 9.72
C LEU A 66 -0.61 0.43 11.06
N GLU A 67 -0.58 1.30 12.07
CA GLU A 67 -0.11 1.00 13.42
C GLU A 67 -1.14 0.23 14.27
N THR A 68 -2.33 -0.09 13.72
CA THR A 68 -3.32 -0.93 14.39
C THR A 68 -2.69 -2.29 14.73
N PRO A 69 -2.72 -2.74 16.00
CA PRO A 69 -2.16 -4.03 16.38
C PRO A 69 -2.81 -5.17 15.59
N VAL A 70 -1.98 -6.02 14.98
CA VAL A 70 -2.43 -7.23 14.28
C VAL A 70 -2.75 -8.29 15.32
N LYS A 71 -4.04 -8.62 15.49
CA LYS A 71 -4.49 -9.68 16.39
C LYS A 71 -4.81 -10.94 15.61
N ASP A 72 -5.55 -10.76 14.52
CA ASP A 72 -5.95 -11.84 13.61
C ASP A 72 -5.36 -11.54 12.24
N ALA A 73 -4.16 -12.08 11.99
CA ALA A 73 -3.50 -11.96 10.70
C ALA A 73 -4.35 -12.66 9.63
N ILE A 74 -4.68 -11.92 8.59
CA ILE A 74 -5.47 -12.41 7.48
C ILE A 74 -4.56 -13.12 6.49
N TYR A 75 -4.90 -14.38 6.18
CA TYR A 75 -4.31 -15.14 5.10
C TYR A 75 -5.42 -15.69 4.20
N TRP A 76 -5.92 -14.85 3.27
CA TRP A 76 -6.84 -15.37 2.26
C TRP A 76 -6.09 -16.27 1.29
N MET A 77 -6.69 -17.41 0.92
CA MET A 77 -6.16 -18.31 -0.11
C MET A 77 -6.35 -17.78 -1.54
N CYS A 78 -6.80 -16.53 -1.70
CA CYS A 78 -6.94 -15.90 -3.01
C CYS A 78 -5.64 -15.20 -3.41
N LYS A 79 -5.39 -15.18 -4.71
CA LYS A 79 -4.23 -14.51 -5.27
C LYS A 79 -4.51 -13.00 -5.34
N PRO A 80 -3.66 -12.13 -4.78
CA PRO A 80 -3.93 -10.71 -4.71
C PRO A 80 -3.92 -10.07 -6.10
N ILE A 81 -4.85 -9.13 -6.31
CA ILE A 81 -4.86 -8.23 -7.47
C ILE A 81 -4.62 -6.83 -6.92
N TYR A 82 -3.39 -6.36 -7.04
CA TYR A 82 -3.04 -5.01 -6.58
C TYR A 82 -3.61 -3.98 -7.54
N ARG A 83 -4.34 -3.02 -6.96
CA ARG A 83 -4.94 -1.90 -7.72
C ARG A 83 -4.62 -0.55 -7.11
N ASP A 84 -4.17 -0.55 -5.88
CA ASP A 84 -3.78 0.61 -5.11
C ASP A 84 -2.36 0.41 -4.61
N ALA A 85 -1.59 1.49 -4.54
CA ALA A 85 -0.25 1.45 -3.96
C ALA A 85 0.10 2.76 -3.27
N ILE A 86 0.99 2.67 -2.29
CA ILE A 86 1.58 3.79 -1.57
C ILE A 86 3.09 3.73 -1.79
N VAL A 87 3.65 4.81 -2.35
CA VAL A 87 5.10 4.94 -2.58
C VAL A 87 5.63 5.99 -1.62
N PHE A 88 6.64 5.61 -0.84
CA PHE A 88 7.28 6.46 0.16
C PHE A 88 8.57 7.05 -0.41
N TYR A 89 8.76 8.35 -0.24
CA TYR A 89 9.90 9.08 -0.79
C TYR A 89 10.67 9.81 0.29
N ASN A 90 12.00 9.88 0.15
CA ASN A 90 12.85 10.74 0.99
C ASN A 90 12.84 12.19 0.48
N GLU A 91 13.68 13.03 1.09
CA GLU A 91 13.83 14.46 0.72
C GLU A 91 14.50 14.67 -0.65
N GLU A 92 15.25 13.68 -1.14
CA GLU A 92 15.93 13.68 -2.44
C GLU A 92 15.07 13.08 -3.57
N ASP A 93 13.75 12.95 -3.35
CA ASP A 93 12.80 12.30 -4.27
C ASP A 93 13.13 10.83 -4.61
N LYS A 94 13.93 10.14 -3.78
CA LYS A 94 14.22 8.71 -3.94
C LYS A 94 13.14 7.87 -3.27
N ILE A 95 12.73 6.80 -3.95
CA ILE A 95 11.81 5.80 -3.40
C ILE A 95 12.52 5.06 -2.27
N ILE A 96 11.86 5.00 -1.11
CA ILE A 96 12.30 4.25 0.06
C ILE A 96 11.64 2.87 0.07
N SER A 97 10.35 2.85 -0.25
CA SER A 97 9.54 1.63 -0.27
C SER A 97 8.28 1.83 -1.10
N ILE A 98 7.76 0.73 -1.64
CA ILE A 98 6.47 0.64 -2.33
C ILE A 98 5.63 -0.38 -1.58
N LEU A 99 4.45 0.02 -1.14
CA LEU A 99 3.44 -0.87 -0.57
C LEU A 99 2.31 -1.07 -1.59
N ASN A 100 2.23 -2.26 -2.16
CA ASN A 100 1.14 -2.68 -3.03
C ASN A 100 -0.03 -3.17 -2.18
N VAL A 101 -1.25 -2.74 -2.49
CA VAL A 101 -2.44 -2.99 -1.70
C VAL A 101 -3.54 -3.61 -2.56
N CYS A 102 -4.04 -4.75 -2.09
CA CYS A 102 -5.25 -5.37 -2.58
C CYS A 102 -6.33 -5.24 -1.49
N LEU A 103 -7.26 -4.32 -1.70
CA LEU A 103 -8.34 -4.04 -0.74
C LEU A 103 -9.45 -5.09 -0.77
N GLU A 104 -9.60 -5.83 -1.87
CA GLU A 104 -10.59 -6.91 -2.02
C GLU A 104 -10.19 -8.16 -1.22
N CYS A 105 -8.89 -8.47 -1.24
CA CYS A 105 -8.32 -9.64 -0.61
C CYS A 105 -7.68 -9.32 0.74
N SER A 106 -7.82 -8.10 1.25
CA SER A 106 -7.18 -7.64 2.49
C SER A 106 -5.70 -8.05 2.57
N PHE A 107 -4.94 -7.71 1.53
CA PHE A 107 -3.55 -8.15 1.38
C PHE A 107 -2.62 -7.00 0.98
N MET A 108 -1.42 -6.96 1.55
CA MET A 108 -0.40 -5.97 1.23
C MET A 108 0.97 -6.61 1.08
N GLN A 109 1.76 -6.10 0.14
CA GLN A 109 3.09 -6.61 -0.13
C GLN A 109 4.02 -5.51 -0.64
N THR A 110 5.29 -5.58 -0.25
CA THR A 110 6.31 -4.67 -0.78
C THR A 110 6.76 -5.09 -2.18
N GLU A 111 7.51 -4.23 -2.87
CA GLU A 111 8.17 -4.60 -4.14
C GLU A 111 9.20 -5.74 -3.94
N GLN A 112 9.80 -5.87 -2.75
CA GLN A 112 10.69 -6.98 -2.38
C GLN A 112 9.94 -8.27 -2.00
N GLN A 113 8.64 -8.34 -2.27
CA GLN A 113 7.77 -9.48 -1.96
C GLN A 113 7.62 -9.78 -0.45
N GLU A 114 8.00 -8.85 0.43
CA GLU A 114 7.71 -8.96 1.87
C GLU A 114 6.20 -8.77 2.09
N ILE A 115 5.58 -9.73 2.78
CA ILE A 115 4.16 -9.64 3.13
C ILE A 115 4.01 -8.72 4.35
N ILE A 116 3.15 -7.71 4.21
CA ILE A 116 2.83 -6.80 5.30
C ILE A 116 1.50 -7.22 5.92
N GLU A 117 1.59 -7.84 7.09
CA GLU A 117 0.42 -8.33 7.83
C GLU A 117 -0.41 -7.18 8.36
N GLY A 118 -1.72 -7.24 8.11
CA GLY A 118 -2.71 -6.30 8.61
C GLY A 118 -3.81 -7.02 9.38
N ASP A 119 -4.43 -6.30 10.30
CA ASP A 119 -5.63 -6.76 11.01
C ASP A 119 -6.89 -6.61 10.14
N ASP A 120 -7.90 -7.46 10.32
CA ASP A 120 -9.18 -7.34 9.60
C ASP A 120 -9.83 -5.96 9.78
N SER A 121 -9.72 -5.38 10.97
CA SER A 121 -10.26 -4.05 11.26
C SER A 121 -9.50 -2.91 10.56
N MET A 122 -8.28 -3.15 10.06
CA MET A 122 -7.45 -2.16 9.38
C MET A 122 -7.90 -1.92 7.94
N TYR A 123 -8.22 -2.98 7.20
CA TYR A 123 -8.51 -2.89 5.76
C TYR A 123 -9.74 -2.04 5.41
N PRO A 124 -10.86 -2.09 6.17
CA PRO A 124 -11.96 -1.15 5.96
C PRO A 124 -11.54 0.31 6.11
N ARG A 125 -10.69 0.62 7.10
CA ARG A 125 -10.14 1.98 7.30
C ARG A 125 -9.16 2.36 6.20
N LEU A 126 -8.35 1.42 5.74
CA LEU A 126 -7.46 1.65 4.59
C LEU A 126 -8.27 1.88 3.31
N LYS A 127 -9.40 1.19 3.12
CA LYS A 127 -10.35 1.46 2.02
C LYS A 127 -10.95 2.86 2.12
N GLU A 128 -11.34 3.30 3.32
CA GLU A 128 -11.79 4.68 3.57
C GLU A 128 -10.69 5.70 3.25
N PHE A 129 -9.42 5.41 3.58
CA PHE A 129 -8.28 6.25 3.23
C PHE A 129 -8.25 6.55 1.75
N PHE A 130 -8.11 5.50 0.95
CA PHE A 130 -7.96 5.62 -0.49
C PHE A 130 -9.16 6.34 -1.10
N LYS A 131 -10.38 6.05 -0.65
CA LYS A 131 -11.59 6.78 -1.08
C LYS A 131 -11.51 8.27 -0.75
N SER A 132 -11.13 8.63 0.47
CA SER A 132 -11.07 10.03 0.93
C SER A 132 -10.07 10.88 0.15
N ILE A 133 -8.99 10.28 -0.35
CA ILE A 133 -7.96 10.97 -1.15
C ILE A 133 -8.19 10.87 -2.66
N GLY A 134 -9.29 10.25 -3.11
CA GLY A 134 -9.77 10.29 -4.49
C GLY A 134 -9.53 9.02 -5.32
N HIS A 135 -9.19 7.88 -4.72
CA HIS A 135 -9.07 6.62 -5.45
C HIS A 135 -10.46 6.08 -5.82
N GLU A 136 -10.54 5.53 -7.03
CA GLU A 136 -11.68 4.74 -7.50
C GLU A 136 -11.64 3.34 -6.86
N VAL A 137 -11.85 3.28 -5.55
CA VAL A 137 -11.87 2.01 -4.84
C VAL A 137 -13.16 1.27 -5.16
N GLU A 138 -13.05 -0.02 -5.43
CA GLU A 138 -14.18 -0.89 -5.78
C GLU A 138 -15.22 -0.91 -4.66
N LYS A 139 -16.50 -0.97 -5.05
CA LYS A 139 -17.63 -0.81 -4.12
C LYS A 139 -17.62 -1.91 -3.07
#